data_AF-A0A2U1P6M6-F1
#
_entry.id   AF-A0A2U1P6M6-F1
#
_cell.length_a   1.000
_cell.length_b   1.000
_cell.length_c   1.000
_cell.angle_alpha   90.00
_cell.angle_beta   90.00
_cell.angle_gamma   90.00
#
_symmetry.space_group_name_H-M   'P 1'
#
loop_
_entity.id
_entity.type
_entity.pdbx_description
1 polymer ?
#
loop_
_entity_poly.entity_id
_entity_poly.type
_entity_poly.pdbx_seq_one_letter_code
_entity_poly.pdbx_strand_id
1 'polypeptide(L)'
;MTNYTFSGSGDGLKKLLILGGRNILITSALPYVNNFPHLGNIIGCNLYHVIHREVYDWFDISLAHFGLTSTPHQTEFDKQFLESYWITIGCLRTQCNKYLYCDVCHKFLADRLVDGTCPYPDCSYNSARGDQCEKCSKRLNPTELVDPKSKVCRNIPHIRDTNHFFLELPLLKDSWRSTKA
;
A
#
# COMPACT_ATOMS: atom_id res chain seq x y z
N MET A 1 -2.94 14.66 32.97
CA MET A 1 -1.61 14.14 32.61
C MET A 1 -1.76 12.65 32.36
N THR A 2 -1.93 12.26 31.11
CA THR A 2 -2.25 10.89 30.71
C THR A 2 -0.99 10.25 30.15
N ASN A 3 -0.44 9.27 30.87
CA ASN A 3 0.68 8.46 30.39
C ASN A 3 0.14 7.50 29.31
N TYR A 4 0.52 7.72 28.05
CA TYR A 4 0.19 6.78 26.97
C TYR A 4 1.08 5.53 27.11
N THR A 5 0.45 4.40 27.40
CA THR A 5 1.09 3.08 27.46
C THR A 5 0.84 2.36 26.15
N PHE A 6 1.91 2.02 25.43
CA PHE A 6 1.82 1.16 24.24
C PHE A 6 1.85 -0.30 24.70
N SER A 7 0.74 -1.02 24.57
CA SER A 7 0.63 -2.43 24.93
C SER A 7 0.92 -3.32 23.70
N GLY A 8 2.20 -3.52 23.40
CA GLY A 8 2.65 -4.63 22.55
C GLY A 8 2.87 -5.88 23.40
N SER A 9 2.17 -6.97 23.07
CA SER A 9 2.30 -8.30 23.68
C SER A 9 3.44 -9.07 23.01
N GLY A 10 4.54 -9.24 23.74
CA GLY A 10 5.68 -10.09 23.36
C GLY A 10 6.82 -9.90 24.36
N ASP A 11 7.28 -10.99 24.97
CA ASP A 11 8.34 -11.01 25.98
C ASP A 11 9.65 -10.39 25.45
N GLY A 12 10.16 -9.38 26.18
CA GLY A 12 11.44 -8.73 25.90
C GLY A 12 11.40 -7.20 26.04
N LEU A 13 11.58 -6.69 27.28
CA LEU A 13 11.89 -5.29 27.63
C LEU A 13 11.08 -4.19 26.90
N LYS A 14 9.97 -3.75 27.53
CA LYS A 14 9.32 -2.46 27.20
C LYS A 14 10.30 -1.32 27.48
N LYS A 15 10.98 -0.80 26.46
CA LYS A 15 11.75 0.45 26.55
C LYS A 15 10.77 1.61 26.73
N LEU A 16 10.61 2.05 27.97
CA LEU A 16 9.76 3.17 28.36
C LEU A 16 10.46 4.50 28.07
N LEU A 17 9.68 5.52 27.71
CA LEU A 17 10.19 6.88 27.53
C LEU A 17 10.71 7.41 28.87
N ILE A 18 11.93 7.93 28.89
CA ILE A 18 12.54 8.57 30.05
C ILE A 18 12.11 10.04 30.07
N LEU A 19 11.35 10.44 31.08
CA LEU A 19 10.94 11.83 31.29
C LEU A 19 12.18 12.68 31.57
N GLY A 20 12.35 13.78 30.82
CA GLY A 20 13.52 14.66 30.91
C GLY A 20 14.78 14.13 30.21
N GLY A 21 14.75 12.93 29.64
CA GLY A 21 15.84 12.34 28.85
C GLY A 21 15.60 12.42 27.34
N ARG A 22 16.65 12.19 26.55
CA ARG A 22 16.54 12.05 25.09
C ARG A 22 16.01 10.66 24.74
N ASN A 23 14.83 10.60 24.13
CA ASN A 23 14.22 9.37 23.63
C ASN A 23 14.36 9.32 22.11
N ILE A 24 14.87 8.22 21.56
CA ILE A 24 15.10 8.06 20.11
C ILE A 24 14.24 6.90 19.60
N LEU A 25 13.35 7.19 18.65
CA LEU A 25 12.59 6.21 17.89
C LEU A 25 13.20 6.07 16.50
N ILE A 26 13.58 4.85 16.12
CA ILE A 26 14.12 4.52 14.80
C ILE A 26 13.14 3.57 14.13
N THR A 27 12.75 3.87 12.90
CA THR A 27 11.88 3.01 12.09
C THR A 27 12.56 2.69 10.77
N SER A 28 12.25 1.52 10.22
CA SER A 28 12.63 1.09 8.88
C SER A 28 11.37 1.13 7.99
N ALA A 29 11.54 1.34 6.68
CA ALA A 29 10.45 1.20 5.72
C ALA A 29 9.91 -0.24 5.78
N LEU A 30 8.59 -0.39 5.79
CA LEU A 30 7.97 -1.71 5.87
C LEU A 30 8.09 -2.44 4.50
N PRO A 31 8.77 -3.59 4.45
CA PRO A 31 8.97 -4.36 3.22
C PRO A 31 7.73 -5.14 2.76
N TYR A 32 7.57 -5.31 1.44
CA TYR A 32 6.39 -5.91 0.82
C TYR A 32 6.46 -7.45 0.71
N VAL A 33 5.40 -8.08 1.18
CA VAL A 33 5.36 -9.47 1.65
C VAL A 33 5.34 -10.55 0.56
N ASN A 34 5.13 -10.20 -0.72
CA ASN A 34 4.82 -11.17 -1.79
C ASN A 34 5.94 -11.37 -2.85
N ASN A 35 7.22 -11.20 -2.52
CA ASN A 35 8.31 -11.37 -3.49
C ASN A 35 9.48 -12.18 -2.90
N PHE A 36 10.18 -12.98 -3.73
CA PHE A 36 11.42 -13.66 -3.31
C PHE A 36 12.48 -12.59 -2.98
N PRO A 37 13.12 -12.66 -1.80
CA PRO A 37 14.06 -11.63 -1.38
C PRO A 37 15.32 -11.68 -2.24
N HIS A 38 15.58 -10.61 -2.98
CA HIS A 38 16.91 -10.28 -3.49
C HIS A 38 17.58 -9.30 -2.51
N LEU A 39 18.89 -9.03 -2.65
CA LEU A 39 19.65 -8.17 -1.72
C LEU A 39 19.00 -6.81 -1.40
N GLY A 40 18.14 -6.30 -2.28
CA GLY A 40 17.43 -5.03 -2.09
C GLY A 40 16.11 -5.12 -1.31
N ASN A 41 15.53 -6.30 -1.12
CA ASN A 41 14.15 -6.48 -0.67
C ASN A 41 13.97 -7.63 0.35
N ILE A 42 14.96 -7.88 1.22
CA ILE A 42 14.77 -8.81 2.35
C ILE A 42 13.45 -8.42 3.06
N ILE A 43 12.41 -9.28 3.10
CA ILE A 43 11.02 -8.99 3.52
C ILE A 43 9.72 -9.64 2.89
N GLY A 44 9.27 -10.90 3.12
CA GLY A 44 7.98 -11.19 3.83
C GLY A 44 7.12 -12.45 3.62
N CYS A 45 6.22 -12.69 4.63
CA CYS A 45 4.94 -13.49 4.78
C CYS A 45 4.88 -14.38 6.04
N ASN A 46 3.78 -14.88 6.63
CA ASN A 46 3.81 -15.52 7.99
C ASN A 46 4.84 -16.66 8.17
N LEU A 47 5.12 -17.44 7.12
CA LEU A 47 6.25 -18.38 7.05
C LEU A 47 7.61 -17.66 6.98
N TYR A 48 7.64 -16.57 6.23
CA TYR A 48 8.76 -15.67 6.02
C TYR A 48 8.95 -14.60 7.11
N HIS A 49 8.01 -14.27 7.99
CA HIS A 49 8.19 -13.31 9.08
C HIS A 49 9.25 -13.88 10.02
N VAL A 50 9.17 -15.20 10.23
CA VAL A 50 10.24 -16.01 10.84
C VAL A 50 11.51 -15.95 9.99
N ILE A 51 11.48 -16.26 8.68
CA ILE A 51 12.68 -16.18 7.81
C ILE A 51 13.30 -14.78 7.80
N HIS A 52 12.52 -13.72 7.94
CA HIS A 52 13.01 -12.34 7.93
C HIS A 52 13.58 -11.92 9.25
N ARG A 53 12.98 -12.39 10.34
CA ARG A 53 13.63 -12.32 11.63
C ARG A 53 14.96 -13.06 11.61
N GLU A 54 15.00 -14.28 11.06
CA GLU A 54 16.25 -15.06 10.92
C GLU A 54 17.29 -14.37 10.04
N VAL A 55 16.90 -13.79 8.91
CA VAL A 55 17.83 -13.04 8.05
C VAL A 55 18.33 -11.78 8.76
N TYR A 56 17.47 -11.07 9.50
CA TYR A 56 17.88 -9.91 10.28
C TYR A 56 18.80 -10.26 11.43
N ASP A 57 18.52 -11.35 12.13
CA ASP A 57 19.40 -11.89 13.16
C ASP A 57 20.74 -12.33 12.52
N TRP A 58 20.72 -12.92 11.32
CA TRP A 58 21.94 -13.30 10.58
C TRP A 58 22.78 -12.10 10.15
N PHE A 59 22.15 -10.99 9.77
CA PHE A 59 22.82 -9.72 9.47
C PHE A 59 23.11 -8.86 10.72
N ASP A 60 22.89 -9.39 11.93
CA ASP A 60 23.10 -8.70 13.22
C ASP A 60 22.30 -7.38 13.34
N ILE A 61 21.10 -7.36 12.78
CA ILE A 61 20.17 -6.22 12.86
C ILE A 61 19.29 -6.38 14.11
N SER A 62 19.65 -5.68 15.18
CA SER A 62 18.89 -5.71 16.43
C SER A 62 17.60 -4.89 16.35
N LEU A 63 16.44 -5.56 16.30
CA LEU A 63 15.12 -4.91 16.34
C LEU A 63 14.48 -5.07 17.71
N ALA A 64 14.11 -3.95 18.35
CA ALA A 64 13.37 -3.98 19.62
C ALA A 64 11.93 -4.49 19.45
N HIS A 65 11.34 -4.28 18.28
CA HIS A 65 10.03 -4.80 17.91
C HIS A 65 9.99 -5.05 16.40
N PHE A 66 9.52 -6.23 16.00
CA PHE A 66 9.29 -6.60 14.62
C PHE A 66 7.87 -7.17 14.50
N GLY A 67 6.93 -6.33 14.04
CA GLY A 67 5.50 -6.62 14.02
C GLY A 67 4.95 -6.91 12.61
N LEU A 68 3.62 -6.99 12.53
CA LEU A 68 2.86 -7.15 11.28
C LEU A 68 1.76 -6.09 11.22
N THR A 69 1.40 -5.66 10.01
CA THR A 69 0.27 -4.74 9.79
C THR A 69 -1.09 -5.45 9.81
N SER A 70 -1.12 -6.78 9.67
CA SER A 70 -2.34 -7.59 9.71
C SER A 70 -2.79 -7.91 11.14
N THR A 71 -2.88 -6.91 12.01
CA THR A 71 -3.34 -7.07 13.40
C THR A 71 -4.68 -6.37 13.63
N PRO A 72 -5.52 -6.87 14.58
CA PRO A 72 -6.75 -6.17 14.96
C PRO A 72 -6.48 -4.74 15.45
N HIS A 73 -5.38 -4.54 16.17
CA HIS A 73 -4.97 -3.23 16.66
C HIS A 73 -4.67 -2.25 15.53
N GLN A 74 -3.98 -2.69 14.46
CA GLN A 74 -3.75 -1.86 13.28
C GLN A 74 -5.08 -1.44 12.64
N THR A 75 -6.03 -2.38 12.51
CA THR A 75 -7.35 -2.09 11.94
C THR A 75 -8.12 -1.06 12.76
N GLU A 76 -8.06 -1.15 14.09
CA GLU A 76 -8.69 -0.18 14.99
C GLU A 76 -8.03 1.20 14.90
N PHE A 77 -6.70 1.24 14.91
CA PHE A 77 -5.93 2.48 14.77
C PHE A 77 -6.22 3.16 13.43
N ASP A 78 -6.22 2.42 12.33
CA ASP A 78 -6.48 2.95 10.99
C ASP A 78 -7.90 3.53 10.87
N LYS A 79 -8.89 2.87 11.51
CA LYS A 79 -10.27 3.40 11.59
C LYS A 79 -10.33 4.70 12.38
N GLN A 80 -9.75 4.73 13.58
CA GLN A 80 -9.71 5.94 14.41
C GLN A 80 -9.00 7.09 13.71
N PHE A 81 -7.89 6.79 13.04
CA PHE A 81 -7.16 7.75 12.22
C PHE A 81 -8.04 8.28 11.08
N LEU A 82 -8.67 7.41 10.30
CA LEU A 82 -9.56 7.82 9.20
C LEU A 82 -10.74 8.66 9.68
N GLU A 83 -11.37 8.28 10.80
CA GLU A 83 -12.46 9.02 11.43
C GLU A 83 -12.02 10.41 11.89
N SER A 84 -10.81 10.55 12.46
CA SER A 84 -10.28 11.86 12.86
C SER A 84 -10.07 12.80 11.67
N TYR A 85 -9.58 12.28 10.52
CA TYR A 85 -9.41 13.08 9.31
C TYR A 85 -10.75 13.46 8.67
N TRP A 86 -11.74 12.57 8.75
CA TRP A 86 -13.11 12.83 8.28
C TRP A 86 -13.82 13.89 9.12
N ILE A 87 -13.84 13.71 10.44
CA ILE A 87 -14.66 14.49 11.37
C ILE A 87 -13.97 15.79 11.79
N THR A 88 -12.66 15.75 12.06
CA THR A 88 -11.96 16.87 12.71
C THR A 88 -11.28 17.80 11.71
N ILE A 89 -10.72 17.25 10.63
CA ILE A 89 -9.95 18.03 9.65
C ILE A 89 -10.79 18.32 8.39
N GLY A 90 -11.80 17.51 8.09
CA GLY A 90 -12.68 17.69 6.93
C GLY A 90 -11.93 17.60 5.59
N CYS A 91 -10.85 16.81 5.53
CA CYS A 91 -9.96 16.74 4.37
C CYS A 91 -10.15 15.47 3.53
N LEU A 92 -11.25 14.75 3.71
CA LEU A 92 -11.61 13.59 2.91
C LEU A 92 -12.75 13.95 1.95
N ARG A 93 -12.55 13.64 0.67
CA ARG A 93 -13.56 13.80 -0.38
C ARG A 93 -13.92 12.45 -0.96
N THR A 94 -15.19 12.21 -1.21
CA THR A 94 -15.63 11.05 -2.00
C THR A 94 -15.68 11.43 -3.47
N GLN A 95 -15.09 10.60 -4.33
CA GLN A 95 -15.16 10.77 -5.77
C GLN A 95 -15.54 9.44 -6.43
N CYS A 96 -16.43 9.53 -7.42
CA CYS A 96 -16.80 8.40 -8.26
C CYS A 96 -15.79 8.25 -9.41
N ASN A 97 -15.19 7.07 -9.51
CA ASN A 97 -14.20 6.73 -10.52
C ASN A 97 -14.59 5.47 -11.28
N LYS A 98 -14.07 5.36 -12.50
CA LYS A 98 -14.30 4.26 -13.43
C LYS A 98 -13.11 3.29 -13.39
N TYR A 99 -13.40 2.03 -13.11
CA TYR A 99 -12.41 0.95 -13.15
C TYR A 99 -12.94 -0.25 -13.94
N LEU A 100 -12.03 -1.11 -14.39
CA LEU A 100 -12.39 -2.37 -15.02
C LEU A 100 -12.87 -3.37 -13.96
N TYR A 101 -14.06 -3.92 -14.18
CA TYR A 101 -14.67 -4.93 -13.35
C TYR A 101 -14.85 -6.23 -14.13
N CYS A 102 -14.53 -7.35 -13.49
CA CYS A 102 -14.72 -8.67 -14.06
C CYS A 102 -15.89 -9.37 -13.37
N ASP A 103 -16.94 -9.67 -14.14
CA ASP A 103 -18.12 -10.38 -13.62
C ASP A 103 -17.81 -11.79 -13.14
N VAL A 104 -16.92 -12.50 -13.85
CA VAL A 104 -16.59 -13.89 -13.50
C VAL A 104 -15.72 -13.96 -12.25
N CYS A 105 -14.81 -13.01 -12.05
CA CYS A 105 -14.00 -12.95 -10.83
C CYS A 105 -14.69 -12.20 -9.67
N HIS A 106 -15.85 -11.60 -9.93
CA HIS A 106 -16.58 -10.69 -9.03
C HIS A 106 -15.68 -9.65 -8.34
N LYS A 107 -14.77 -9.00 -9.10
CA LYS A 107 -13.84 -8.01 -8.55
C LYS A 107 -13.41 -6.95 -9.56
N PHE A 108 -13.02 -5.79 -9.04
CA PHE A 108 -12.27 -4.78 -9.80
C PHE A 108 -10.85 -5.29 -10.10
N LEU A 109 -10.38 -5.02 -11.31
CA LEU A 109 -9.06 -5.44 -11.78
C LEU A 109 -8.06 -4.30 -11.63
N ALA A 110 -6.95 -4.56 -10.94
CA ALA A 110 -5.79 -3.68 -10.97
C ALA A 110 -5.11 -3.74 -12.34
N ASP A 111 -4.40 -2.69 -12.72
CA ASP A 111 -3.74 -2.55 -14.03
C ASP A 111 -2.87 -3.76 -14.40
N ARG A 112 -2.15 -4.30 -13.41
CA ARG A 112 -1.31 -5.50 -13.57
C ARG A 112 -2.07 -6.78 -13.94
N LEU A 113 -3.38 -6.82 -13.67
CA LEU A 113 -4.27 -7.95 -13.94
C LEU A 113 -5.04 -7.79 -15.26
N VAL A 114 -4.76 -6.73 -16.02
CA VAL A 114 -5.37 -6.46 -17.32
C VAL A 114 -4.29 -6.49 -18.39
N ASP A 115 -4.56 -7.21 -19.47
CA ASP A 115 -3.82 -7.12 -20.73
C ASP A 115 -4.78 -6.83 -21.88
N GLY A 116 -4.24 -6.37 -23.00
CA GLY A 116 -5.03 -6.10 -24.19
C GLY A 116 -4.16 -5.59 -25.33
N THR A 117 -4.81 -5.06 -26.35
CA THR A 117 -4.12 -4.49 -27.50
C THR A 117 -3.82 -3.01 -27.27
N CYS A 118 -2.58 -2.61 -27.56
CA CYS A 118 -2.14 -1.23 -27.45
C CYS A 118 -2.97 -0.33 -28.38
N PRO A 119 -3.58 0.77 -27.87
CA PRO A 119 -4.46 1.62 -28.66
C PRO A 119 -3.73 2.49 -29.68
N TYR A 120 -2.40 2.58 -29.60
CA TYR A 120 -1.63 3.41 -30.52
C TYR A 120 -1.48 2.72 -31.88
N PRO A 121 -1.90 3.38 -32.98
CA PRO A 121 -1.91 2.78 -34.32
C PRO A 121 -0.52 2.31 -34.77
N ASP A 122 0.52 3.10 -34.45
CA ASP A 122 1.92 2.80 -34.79
C ASP A 122 2.49 1.57 -34.05
N CYS A 123 1.77 1.05 -33.05
CA CYS A 123 2.24 -0.03 -32.19
C CYS A 123 1.41 -1.30 -32.35
N SER A 124 0.09 -1.19 -32.12
CA SER A 124 -0.90 -2.27 -32.20
C SER A 124 -0.44 -3.58 -31.54
N TYR A 125 0.25 -3.48 -30.41
CA TYR A 125 0.78 -4.65 -29.69
C TYR A 125 -0.33 -5.38 -28.93
N ASN A 126 -0.58 -6.64 -29.27
CA ASN A 126 -1.74 -7.41 -28.79
C ASN A 126 -1.68 -7.84 -27.31
N SER A 127 -0.57 -7.58 -26.61
CA SER A 127 -0.37 -8.03 -25.23
C SER A 127 0.22 -6.90 -24.35
N ALA A 128 -0.22 -5.67 -24.60
CA ALA A 128 0.11 -4.52 -23.75
C ALA A 128 -0.51 -4.70 -22.35
N ARG A 129 0.21 -4.27 -21.32
CA ARG A 129 -0.30 -4.26 -19.95
C ARG A 129 -1.17 -3.02 -19.73
N GLY A 130 -2.04 -3.09 -18.71
CA GLY A 130 -2.91 -1.97 -18.34
C GLY A 130 -2.17 -0.68 -17.99
N ASP A 131 -0.93 -0.76 -17.52
CA ASP A 131 -0.10 0.38 -17.08
C ASP A 131 0.90 0.86 -18.14
N GLN A 132 1.45 -0.06 -18.93
CA GLN A 132 2.48 0.24 -19.92
C GLN A 132 2.51 -0.77 -21.06
N CYS A 133 2.72 -0.27 -22.29
CA CYS A 133 3.01 -1.13 -23.43
C CYS A 133 4.50 -1.51 -23.45
N GLU A 134 4.82 -2.80 -23.47
CA GLU A 134 6.21 -3.29 -23.53
C GLU A 134 6.89 -3.03 -24.88
N LYS A 135 6.11 -2.84 -25.96
CA LYS A 135 6.65 -2.60 -27.32
C LYS A 135 7.02 -1.15 -27.57
N CYS A 136 6.18 -0.19 -27.18
CA CYS A 136 6.41 1.24 -27.43
C CYS A 136 6.73 2.05 -26.17
N SER A 137 6.78 1.40 -25.00
CA SER A 137 7.06 2.00 -23.69
C SER A 137 6.12 3.12 -23.24
N LYS A 138 5.04 3.39 -23.98
CA LYS A 138 4.04 4.40 -23.63
C LYS A 138 3.24 3.96 -22.41
N ARG A 139 2.95 4.91 -21.52
CA ARG A 139 2.02 4.73 -20.39
C ARG A 139 0.61 4.63 -20.91
N LEU A 140 -0.14 3.70 -20.35
CA LEU A 140 -1.51 3.41 -20.73
C LEU A 140 -2.39 3.45 -19.48
N ASN A 141 -3.67 3.71 -19.67
CA ASN A 141 -4.68 3.35 -18.69
C ASN A 141 -5.37 2.05 -19.14
N PRO A 142 -5.77 1.16 -18.20
CA PRO A 142 -6.42 -0.09 -18.58
C PRO A 142 -7.72 0.11 -19.37
N THR A 143 -8.42 1.24 -19.14
CA THR A 143 -9.65 1.63 -19.84
C THR A 143 -9.42 2.04 -21.29
N GLU A 144 -8.18 2.30 -21.70
CA GLU A 144 -7.81 2.70 -23.06
C GLU A 144 -7.37 1.51 -23.92
N LEU A 145 -7.17 0.32 -23.34
CA LEU A 145 -6.78 -0.87 -24.07
C LEU A 145 -7.89 -1.31 -25.03
N VAL A 146 -7.49 -1.76 -26.22
CA VAL A 146 -8.40 -2.38 -27.19
C VAL A 146 -8.53 -3.87 -26.85
N ASP A 147 -9.75 -4.39 -26.79
CA ASP A 147 -10.05 -5.78 -26.37
C ASP A 147 -9.36 -6.15 -25.04
N PRO A 148 -9.66 -5.42 -23.93
CA PRO A 148 -9.05 -5.71 -22.64
C PRO A 148 -9.50 -7.08 -22.15
N LYS A 149 -8.59 -7.83 -21.52
CA LYS A 149 -8.82 -9.15 -20.95
C LYS A 149 -8.24 -9.23 -19.55
N SER A 150 -8.91 -10.01 -18.71
CA SER A 150 -8.38 -10.34 -17.40
C SER A 150 -7.26 -11.37 -17.52
N LYS A 151 -6.10 -11.11 -16.92
CA LYS A 151 -5.05 -12.13 -16.77
C LYS A 151 -5.46 -13.30 -15.87
N VAL A 152 -6.51 -13.14 -15.06
CA VAL A 152 -6.98 -14.15 -14.12
C VAL A 152 -7.88 -15.17 -14.80
N CYS A 153 -8.91 -14.72 -15.52
CA CYS A 153 -9.93 -15.60 -16.10
C CYS A 153 -10.09 -15.48 -17.62
N ARG A 154 -9.29 -14.63 -18.29
CA ARG A 154 -9.33 -14.34 -19.74
C ARG A 154 -10.61 -13.72 -20.28
N ASN A 155 -11.63 -13.50 -19.44
CA ASN A 155 -12.84 -12.79 -19.84
C ASN A 155 -12.61 -11.29 -20.02
N ILE A 156 -13.48 -10.69 -20.83
CA ILE A 156 -13.51 -9.26 -21.13
C ILE A 156 -14.12 -8.53 -19.92
N PRO A 157 -13.35 -7.66 -19.22
CA PRO A 157 -13.90 -6.84 -18.16
C PRO A 157 -14.68 -5.65 -18.76
N HIS A 158 -15.61 -5.10 -17.98
CA HIS A 158 -16.37 -3.92 -18.36
C HIS A 158 -16.07 -2.75 -17.41
N ILE A 159 -16.33 -1.52 -17.84
CA ILE A 159 -16.13 -0.33 -17.01
C ILE A 159 -17.27 -0.23 -16.01
N ARG A 160 -16.94 -0.09 -14.72
CA ARG A 160 -17.90 0.09 -13.64
C ARG A 160 -17.48 1.24 -12.74
N ASP A 161 -18.46 2.03 -12.32
CA ASP A 161 -18.31 3.13 -11.38
C ASP A 161 -18.14 2.60 -9.95
N THR A 162 -17.23 3.21 -9.19
CA THR A 162 -17.03 2.94 -7.76
C THR A 162 -16.62 4.21 -7.03
N ASN A 163 -17.09 4.35 -5.81
CA ASN A 163 -16.77 5.49 -4.96
C ASN A 163 -15.48 5.21 -4.19
N HIS A 164 -14.57 6.16 -4.21
CA HIS A 164 -13.32 6.12 -3.46
C HIS A 164 -13.20 7.36 -2.59
N PHE A 165 -12.58 7.19 -1.42
CA PHE A 165 -12.16 8.30 -0.59
C PHE A 165 -10.80 8.83 -1.06
N PHE A 166 -10.71 10.14 -1.18
CA PHE A 166 -9.51 10.89 -1.54
C PHE A 166 -9.10 11.80 -0.38
N LEU A 167 -7.82 11.78 -0.05
CA LEU A 167 -7.23 12.73 0.89
C LEU A 167 -6.85 14.00 0.14
N GLU A 168 -7.45 15.12 0.52
CA GLU A 168 -7.18 16.43 -0.03
C GLU A 168 -5.88 17.00 0.56
N LEU A 169 -4.75 16.51 0.06
CA LEU A 169 -3.41 16.94 0.46
C LEU A 169 -3.22 18.48 0.47
N PRO A 170 -3.81 19.27 -0.46
CA PRO A 170 -3.70 20.73 -0.42
C PRO A 170 -4.21 21.36 0.88
N LEU A 171 -5.26 20.80 1.51
CA LEU A 171 -5.81 21.30 2.77
C LEU A 171 -4.87 21.07 3.96
N LEU A 172 -3.95 20.10 3.84
CA LEU A 172 -2.97 19.77 4.88
C LEU A 172 -1.64 20.54 4.73
N LYS A 173 -1.45 21.24 3.61
CA LYS A 173 -0.17 21.83 3.21
C LYS A 173 0.39 22.84 4.22
N ASP A 174 -0.47 23.67 4.81
CA ASP A 174 -0.02 24.73 5.72
C ASP A 174 0.34 24.20 7.10
N SER A 175 -0.33 23.13 7.55
CA SER A 175 0.02 22.42 8.79
C SER A 175 1.39 21.75 8.73
N TRP A 176 1.83 21.30 7.55
CA TRP A 176 3.08 20.54 7.37
C TRP A 176 4.31 21.43 7.19
N ARG A 177 4.12 22.69 6.81
CA ARG A 177 5.22 23.64 6.57
C ARG A 177 5.78 24.26 7.84
N SER A 178 5.07 24.20 8.96
CA SER A 178 5.50 24.78 10.25
C SER A 178 6.55 23.95 10.99
N THR A 179 6.83 22.71 10.55
CA THR A 179 7.79 21.79 11.22
C THR A 179 9.21 21.85 10.65
N LYS A 180 9.51 22.81 9.77
CA LYS A 180 10.90 23.16 9.41
C LYS A 180 11.33 24.40 10.19
N ALA A 181 11.74 24.19 11.44
CA ALA A 181 12.53 25.13 12.24
C ALA A 181 13.64 24.34 12.95
#